data_AF-A0A4Z2HU84-F1
#
_entry.id   AF-A0A4Z2HU84-F1
#
_cell.length_a   1.000
_cell.length_b   1.000
_cell.length_c   1.000
_cell.angle_alpha   90.00
_cell.angle_beta   90.00
_cell.angle_gamma   90.00
#
_symmetry.space_group_name_H-M   'P 1'
#
loop_
_entity.id
_entity.type
_entity.pdbx_description
1 polymer ?
#
loop_
_entity_poly.entity_id
_entity_poly.type
_entity_poly.pdbx_seq_one_letter_code
_entity_poly.pdbx_strand_id
1 'polypeptide(L)'
;MAEKLKGQLNDLVRYSRDLGSQSDRVTALIKQHNSLSLRASRECQNKERLLEQKFRAALRDFQQWLVNAKISTAKCFDVPQSVAEAFTALQRIQEFLSDREHGQARLSTVGASGELLMAVVSKDRVEGIKAKVANAREDWKSLMNNLKMREDALKNLQSQMTEFEASAEPLQDWLNSTEVRVQESSARLHDLPAKKKELSKLQCVLEEKASREAELGRLRERAHRLWEGQAAGKGFVHRVSQLSAQYLALSNLTKVTLPPPWPPLLSIWTSV
;
A
#
# COMPACT_ATOMS: atom_id res chain seq x y z
N MET A 1 85.68 30.29 -58.20
CA MET A 1 85.41 29.18 -57.26
C MET A 1 85.09 29.68 -55.84
N ALA A 2 85.87 30.59 -55.25
CA ALA A 2 85.63 31.12 -53.91
C ALA A 2 84.26 31.81 -53.71
N GLU A 3 83.82 32.66 -54.65
CA GLU A 3 82.52 33.33 -54.56
C GLU A 3 81.32 32.36 -54.60
N LYS A 4 81.45 31.24 -55.34
CA LYS A 4 80.43 30.19 -55.39
C LYS A 4 80.31 29.45 -54.06
N LEU A 5 81.45 29.10 -53.45
CA LEU A 5 81.51 28.48 -52.11
C LEU A 5 80.96 29.40 -51.02
N LYS A 6 81.26 30.71 -51.10
CA LYS A 6 80.73 31.72 -50.18
C LYS A 6 79.21 31.87 -50.29
N GLY A 7 78.66 31.84 -51.50
CA GLY A 7 77.20 31.80 -51.72
C GLY A 7 76.56 30.56 -51.11
N GLN A 8 77.13 29.38 -51.37
CA GLN A 8 76.63 28.11 -50.80
C GLN A 8 76.68 28.08 -49.27
N LEU A 9 77.74 28.63 -48.65
CA LEU A 9 77.86 28.71 -47.19
C LEU A 9 76.80 29.65 -46.59
N ASN A 10 76.55 30.80 -47.22
CA ASN A 10 75.51 31.74 -46.79
C ASN A 10 74.10 31.11 -46.88
N ASP A 11 73.83 30.36 -47.95
CA ASP A 11 72.56 29.64 -48.10
C ASP A 11 72.38 28.56 -47.02
N LEU A 12 73.45 27.83 -46.68
CA LEU A 12 73.42 26.82 -45.61
C LEU A 12 73.21 27.44 -44.23
N VAL A 13 73.86 28.57 -43.95
CA VAL A 13 73.67 29.34 -42.70
C VAL A 13 72.24 29.89 -42.62
N ARG A 14 71.70 30.38 -43.73
CA ARG A 14 70.31 30.86 -43.81
C ARG A 14 69.33 29.71 -43.59
N TYR A 15 69.52 28.58 -44.26
CA TYR A 15 68.71 27.37 -44.07
C TYR A 15 68.75 26.85 -42.63
N SER A 16 69.94 26.79 -42.01
CA SER A 16 70.08 26.36 -40.61
C SER A 16 69.36 27.30 -39.64
N ARG A 17 69.39 28.62 -39.89
CA ARG A 17 68.67 29.61 -39.09
C ARG A 17 67.15 29.48 -39.27
N ASP A 18 66.69 29.28 -40.49
CA ASP A 18 65.28 29.09 -40.82
C ASP A 18 64.75 27.78 -40.22
N LEU A 19 65.54 26.70 -40.24
CA LEU A 19 65.22 25.41 -39.60
C LEU A 19 65.07 25.55 -38.08
N GLY A 20 65.96 26.33 -37.44
CA GLY A 20 65.87 26.66 -36.01
C GLY A 20 64.57 27.40 -35.67
N SER A 21 64.23 28.43 -36.45
CA SER A 21 62.96 29.17 -36.28
C SER A 21 61.72 28.29 -36.46
N GLN A 22 61.73 27.36 -37.44
CA GLN A 22 60.64 26.40 -37.61
C GLN A 22 60.54 25.41 -36.45
N SER A 23 61.68 24.92 -35.94
CA SER A 23 61.73 24.04 -34.76
C SER A 23 61.15 24.71 -33.51
N ASP A 24 61.48 25.98 -33.27
CA ASP A 24 60.91 26.76 -32.17
C ASP A 24 59.39 26.93 -32.32
N ARG A 25 58.92 27.18 -33.56
CA ARG A 25 57.50 27.33 -33.85
C ARG A 25 56.72 26.02 -33.65
N VAL A 26 57.27 24.89 -34.09
CA VAL A 26 56.70 23.55 -33.85
C VAL A 26 56.66 23.25 -32.35
N THR A 27 57.73 23.56 -31.61
CA THR A 27 57.77 23.38 -30.16
C THR A 27 56.72 24.23 -29.43
N ALA A 28 56.54 25.49 -29.85
CA ALA A 28 55.50 26.37 -29.33
C ALA A 28 54.08 25.82 -29.60
N LEU A 29 53.83 25.33 -30.82
CA LEU A 29 52.57 24.69 -31.19
C LEU A 29 52.30 23.42 -30.35
N ILE A 30 53.30 22.57 -30.13
CA ILE A 30 53.17 21.39 -29.27
C ILE A 30 52.83 21.79 -27.83
N LYS A 31 53.53 22.79 -27.27
CA LYS A 31 53.22 23.31 -25.92
C LYS A 31 51.79 23.84 -25.84
N GLN A 32 51.36 24.59 -26.85
CA GLN A 32 50.00 25.11 -26.91
C GLN A 32 48.97 23.98 -27.00
N HIS A 33 49.17 23.01 -27.90
CA HIS A 33 48.31 21.84 -28.04
C HIS A 33 48.18 21.04 -26.74
N ASN A 34 49.30 20.76 -26.06
CA ASN A 34 49.31 20.05 -24.78
C ASN A 34 48.57 20.84 -23.70
N SER A 35 48.74 22.17 -23.64
CA SER A 35 48.05 23.02 -22.68
C SER A 35 46.53 23.06 -22.91
N LEU A 36 46.10 23.10 -24.18
CA LEU A 36 44.68 23.08 -24.55
C LEU A 36 44.06 21.72 -24.27
N SER A 37 44.75 20.62 -24.61
CA SER A 37 44.30 19.26 -24.34
C SER A 37 44.15 19.00 -22.84
N LEU A 38 45.11 19.45 -22.03
CA LEU A 38 45.03 19.35 -20.57
C LEU A 38 43.86 20.16 -20.02
N ARG A 39 43.62 21.38 -20.52
CA ARG A 39 42.49 22.21 -20.11
C ARG A 39 41.17 21.54 -20.48
N ALA A 40 41.01 21.06 -21.71
CA ALA A 40 39.82 20.36 -22.16
C ALA A 40 39.52 19.11 -21.31
N SER A 41 40.55 18.32 -21.00
CA SER A 41 40.43 17.15 -20.12
C SER A 41 39.96 17.54 -18.71
N ARG A 42 40.49 18.62 -18.13
CA ARG A 42 40.07 19.11 -16.80
C ARG A 42 38.62 19.57 -16.79
N GLU A 43 38.20 20.33 -17.81
CA GLU A 43 36.81 20.77 -17.93
C GLU A 43 35.83 19.60 -18.10
N CYS A 44 36.20 18.59 -18.89
CA CYS A 44 35.40 17.37 -19.03
C CYS A 44 35.25 16.64 -17.69
N GLN A 45 36.35 16.45 -16.95
CA GLN A 45 36.32 15.82 -15.62
C GLN A 45 35.50 16.62 -14.61
N ASN A 46 35.61 17.96 -14.62
CA ASN A 46 34.84 18.84 -13.74
C ASN A 46 33.33 18.74 -14.03
N LYS A 47 32.95 18.76 -15.32
CA LYS A 47 31.55 18.61 -15.73
C LYS A 47 30.98 17.25 -15.36
N GLU A 48 31.74 16.19 -15.60
CA GLU A 48 31.36 14.83 -15.24
C GLU A 48 31.15 14.69 -13.72
N ARG A 49 32.09 15.20 -12.91
CA ARG A 49 31.99 15.19 -11.44
C ARG A 49 30.74 15.93 -10.95
N LEU A 50 30.43 17.09 -11.54
CA LEU A 50 29.24 17.87 -11.16
C LEU A 50 27.95 17.12 -11.49
N LEU A 51 27.86 16.51 -12.68
CA LEU A 51 26.70 15.73 -13.11
C LEU A 51 26.54 14.47 -12.24
N GLU A 52 27.63 13.83 -11.87
CA GLU A 52 27.62 12.68 -10.97
C GLU A 52 27.13 13.06 -9.56
N GLN A 53 27.55 14.21 -9.04
CA GLN A 53 27.03 14.73 -7.77
C GLN A 53 25.52 15.01 -7.84
N LYS A 54 25.05 15.63 -8.92
CA LYS A 54 23.60 15.91 -9.15
C LYS A 54 22.79 14.62 -9.21
N PHE A 55 23.23 13.64 -10.01
CA PHE A 55 22.56 12.34 -10.12
C PHE A 55 22.53 11.61 -8.78
N ARG A 56 23.65 11.56 -8.06
CA ARG A 56 23.71 10.94 -6.72
C ARG A 56 22.80 11.65 -5.72
N ALA A 57 22.71 12.97 -5.76
CA ALA A 57 21.82 13.74 -4.89
C ALA A 57 20.34 13.44 -5.20
N ALA A 58 19.95 13.45 -6.48
CA ALA A 58 18.60 13.12 -6.91
C ALA A 58 18.20 11.70 -6.51
N LEU A 59 19.11 10.73 -6.69
CA LEU A 59 18.85 9.34 -6.33
C LEU A 59 18.65 9.17 -4.81
N ARG A 60 19.49 9.81 -3.99
CA ARG A 60 19.32 9.78 -2.52
C ARG A 60 18.02 10.43 -2.07
N ASP A 61 17.67 11.57 -2.65
CA ASP A 61 16.43 12.27 -2.35
C ASP A 61 15.19 11.40 -2.67
N PHE A 62 15.17 10.75 -3.85
CA PHE A 62 14.12 9.79 -4.19
C PHE A 62 14.09 8.59 -3.23
N GLN A 63 15.24 8.00 -2.90
CA GLN A 63 15.33 6.85 -1.99
C GLN A 63 14.85 7.20 -0.57
N GLN A 64 15.24 8.36 -0.06
CA GLN A 64 14.78 8.83 1.25
C GLN A 64 13.27 9.06 1.25
N TRP A 65 12.75 9.70 0.19
CA TRP A 65 11.32 9.87 0.02
C TRP A 65 10.59 8.53 -0.03
N LEU A 66 11.11 7.55 -0.76
CA LEU A 66 10.54 6.21 -0.88
C LEU A 66 10.49 5.48 0.48
N VAL A 67 11.55 5.57 1.27
CA VAL A 67 11.59 5.02 2.63
C VAL A 67 10.52 5.69 3.50
N ASN A 68 10.45 7.03 3.47
CA ASN A 68 9.45 7.78 4.23
C ASN A 68 8.01 7.43 3.81
N ALA A 69 7.77 7.24 2.51
CA ALA A 69 6.49 6.81 1.97
C ALA A 69 6.10 5.39 2.45
N LYS A 70 7.05 4.46 2.47
CA LYS A 70 6.83 3.11 3.01
C LYS A 70 6.54 3.15 4.51
N ILE A 71 7.28 3.95 5.27
CA ILE A 71 7.04 4.12 6.72
C ILE A 71 5.67 4.76 6.97
N SER A 72 5.33 5.82 6.23
CA SER A 72 4.07 6.53 6.42
C SER A 72 2.86 5.67 6.07
N THR A 73 2.99 4.69 5.17
CA THR A 73 1.91 3.79 4.76
C THR A 73 1.94 2.43 5.46
N ALA A 74 2.97 2.13 6.26
CA ALA A 74 3.17 0.81 6.88
C ALA A 74 1.96 0.32 7.69
N LYS A 75 1.38 1.17 8.54
CA LYS A 75 0.21 0.82 9.37
C LYS A 75 -1.04 0.45 8.55
N CYS A 76 -1.14 0.89 7.30
CA CYS A 76 -2.27 0.54 6.45
C CYS A 76 -2.24 -0.94 6.03
N PHE A 77 -1.10 -1.63 6.19
CA PHE A 77 -0.94 -3.05 5.89
C PHE A 77 -1.23 -3.95 7.10
N ASP A 78 -1.43 -3.38 8.29
CA ASP A 78 -1.85 -4.13 9.46
C ASP A 78 -3.28 -4.68 9.28
N VAL A 79 -3.59 -5.76 9.99
CA VAL A 79 -4.92 -6.37 10.00
C VAL A 79 -5.87 -5.48 10.80
N PRO A 80 -6.91 -4.87 10.19
CA PRO A 80 -7.84 -4.00 10.89
C PRO A 80 -8.65 -4.78 11.94
N GLN A 81 -8.78 -4.24 13.15
CA GLN A 81 -9.57 -4.83 14.22
C GLN A 81 -11.02 -4.31 14.24
N SER A 82 -11.29 -3.20 13.55
CA SER A 82 -12.61 -2.56 13.50
C SER A 82 -12.87 -1.89 12.14
N VAL A 83 -14.15 -1.62 11.85
CA VAL A 83 -14.56 -0.89 10.62
C VAL A 83 -13.88 0.48 10.55
N ALA A 84 -13.74 1.16 11.70
CA ALA A 84 -13.09 2.47 11.79
C ALA A 84 -11.59 2.41 11.45
N GLU A 85 -10.89 1.37 11.87
CA GLU A 85 -9.48 1.15 11.50
C GLU A 85 -9.33 0.88 10.01
N ALA A 86 -10.18 0.04 9.43
CA ALA A 86 -10.18 -0.24 7.99
C ALA A 86 -10.44 1.04 7.17
N PHE A 87 -11.39 1.86 7.60
CA PHE A 87 -11.68 3.16 7.00
C PHE A 87 -10.50 4.13 7.08
N THR A 88 -9.90 4.26 8.26
CA THR A 88 -8.74 5.15 8.49
C THR A 88 -7.54 4.74 7.63
N ALA A 89 -7.27 3.43 7.55
CA ALA A 89 -6.22 2.89 6.70
C ALA A 89 -6.47 3.16 5.21
N LEU A 90 -7.72 2.98 4.75
CA LEU A 90 -8.13 3.24 3.38
C LEU A 90 -7.97 4.72 3.01
N GLN A 91 -8.49 5.61 3.85
CA GLN A 91 -8.42 7.06 3.65
C GLN A 91 -6.95 7.51 3.50
N ARG A 92 -6.06 7.03 4.37
CA ARG A 92 -4.63 7.37 4.33
C ARG A 92 -3.95 6.90 3.04
N ILE A 93 -4.31 5.73 2.51
CA ILE A 93 -3.80 5.28 1.21
C ILE A 93 -4.33 6.18 0.08
N GLN A 94 -5.61 6.55 0.12
CA GLN A 94 -6.22 7.40 -0.90
C GLN A 94 -5.61 8.81 -0.92
N GLU A 95 -5.36 9.39 0.25
CA GLU A 95 -4.64 10.66 0.39
C GLU A 95 -3.23 10.56 -0.22
N PHE A 96 -2.47 9.51 0.13
CA PHE A 96 -1.14 9.31 -0.43
C PHE A 96 -1.16 9.13 -1.96
N LEU A 97 -2.12 8.36 -2.49
CA LEU A 97 -2.26 8.14 -3.94
C LEU A 97 -2.68 9.42 -4.67
N SER A 98 -3.41 10.31 -4.00
CA SER A 98 -3.80 11.62 -4.55
C SER A 98 -2.59 12.57 -4.64
N ASP A 99 -1.69 12.53 -3.66
CA ASP A 99 -0.50 13.39 -3.59
C ASP A 99 0.78 12.76 -4.21
N ARG A 100 0.62 11.71 -5.02
CA ARG A 100 1.73 10.92 -5.60
C ARG A 100 2.68 11.72 -6.50
N GLU A 101 2.26 12.88 -7.00
CA GLU A 101 3.04 13.73 -7.90
C GLU A 101 4.42 14.08 -7.33
N HIS A 102 4.52 14.25 -6.01
CA HIS A 102 5.79 14.54 -5.33
C HIS A 102 6.84 13.45 -5.57
N GLY A 103 6.45 12.17 -5.48
CA GLY A 103 7.38 11.07 -5.73
C GLY A 103 7.69 10.90 -7.21
N GLN A 104 6.71 11.14 -8.08
CA GLN A 104 6.90 11.12 -9.53
C GLN A 104 7.87 12.21 -10.01
N ALA A 105 7.80 13.41 -9.42
CA ALA A 105 8.70 14.52 -9.74
C ALA A 105 10.16 14.20 -9.35
N ARG A 106 10.36 13.56 -8.19
CA ARG A 106 11.68 13.09 -7.75
C ARG A 106 12.24 12.02 -8.69
N LEU A 107 11.42 11.03 -9.05
CA LEU A 107 11.80 10.00 -10.02
C LEU A 107 12.15 10.60 -11.39
N SER A 108 11.41 11.60 -11.83
CA SER A 108 11.68 12.31 -13.10
C SER A 108 13.04 13.04 -13.04
N THR A 109 13.37 13.63 -11.88
CA THR A 109 14.67 14.28 -11.65
C THR A 109 15.82 13.27 -11.68
N VAL A 110 15.63 12.06 -11.12
CA VAL A 110 16.58 10.95 -11.23
C VAL A 110 16.81 10.56 -12.69
N GLY A 111 15.72 10.44 -13.48
CA GLY A 111 15.80 10.17 -14.91
C GLY A 111 16.59 11.24 -15.67
N ALA A 112 16.20 12.50 -15.54
CA ALA A 112 16.82 13.62 -16.24
C ALA A 112 18.31 13.82 -15.87
N SER A 113 18.64 13.73 -14.58
CA SER A 113 20.05 13.82 -14.15
C SER A 113 20.88 12.62 -14.59
N GLY A 114 20.27 11.43 -14.67
CA GLY A 114 20.88 10.23 -15.22
C GLY A 114 21.20 10.37 -16.72
N GLU A 115 20.25 10.87 -17.51
CA GLU A 115 20.43 11.13 -18.95
C GLU A 115 21.59 12.10 -19.22
N LEU A 116 21.64 13.20 -18.48
CA LEU A 116 22.73 14.18 -18.60
C LEU A 116 24.10 13.56 -18.26
N LEU A 117 24.17 12.71 -17.23
CA LEU A 117 25.42 12.04 -16.85
C LEU A 117 25.84 11.01 -17.91
N MET A 118 24.91 10.22 -18.42
CA MET A 118 25.18 9.23 -19.47
C MET A 118 25.74 9.85 -20.75
N ALA A 119 25.40 11.11 -21.04
CA ALA A 119 25.92 11.84 -22.19
C ALA A 119 27.41 12.20 -22.10
N VAL A 120 28.03 12.14 -20.90
CA VAL A 120 29.42 12.57 -20.68
C VAL A 120 30.34 11.48 -20.16
N VAL A 121 29.81 10.34 -19.69
CA VAL A 121 30.62 9.22 -19.19
C VAL A 121 30.93 8.18 -20.26
N SER A 122 31.90 7.32 -19.98
CA SER A 122 32.26 6.17 -20.81
C SER A 122 31.16 5.09 -20.83
N LYS A 123 31.11 4.30 -21.92
CA LYS A 123 30.04 3.31 -22.16
C LYS A 123 29.89 2.29 -21.02
N ASP A 124 31.00 1.82 -20.46
CA ASP A 124 31.03 0.91 -19.30
C ASP A 124 30.28 1.48 -18.08
N ARG A 125 30.31 2.80 -17.88
CA ARG A 125 29.62 3.46 -16.75
C ARG A 125 28.16 3.78 -17.05
N VAL A 126 27.81 3.99 -18.31
CA VAL A 126 26.42 4.24 -18.75
C VAL A 126 25.50 3.13 -18.26
N GLU A 127 25.94 1.87 -18.37
CA GLU A 127 25.13 0.71 -18.04
C GLU A 127 24.79 0.67 -16.53
N GLY A 128 25.75 1.04 -15.67
CA GLY A 128 25.51 1.17 -14.23
C GLY A 128 24.55 2.31 -13.86
N ILE A 129 24.55 3.41 -14.63
CA ILE A 129 23.60 4.53 -14.43
C ILE A 129 22.21 4.11 -14.88
N LYS A 130 22.08 3.47 -16.05
CA LYS A 130 20.80 2.93 -16.55
C LYS A 130 20.19 1.96 -15.54
N ALA A 131 20.99 1.04 -15.00
CA ALA A 131 20.51 0.10 -13.99
C ALA A 131 19.94 0.81 -12.76
N LYS A 132 20.61 1.85 -12.25
CA LYS A 132 20.13 2.65 -11.11
C LYS A 132 18.82 3.38 -11.41
N VAL A 133 18.70 3.99 -12.59
CA VAL A 133 17.46 4.65 -13.03
C VAL A 133 16.32 3.63 -13.19
N ALA A 134 16.59 2.48 -13.78
CA ALA A 134 15.62 1.40 -13.95
C ALA A 134 15.14 0.87 -12.58
N ASN A 135 16.07 0.66 -11.64
CA ASN A 135 15.72 0.19 -10.30
C ASN A 135 14.83 1.20 -9.56
N ALA A 136 15.14 2.50 -9.65
CA ALA A 136 14.29 3.55 -9.07
C ALA A 136 12.87 3.57 -9.68
N ARG A 137 12.73 3.31 -10.98
CA ARG A 137 11.44 3.20 -11.65
C ARG A 137 10.66 1.96 -11.19
N GLU A 138 11.34 0.84 -11.00
CA GLU A 138 10.71 -0.39 -10.52
C GLU A 138 10.29 -0.27 -9.05
N ASP A 139 11.12 0.33 -8.20
CA ASP A 139 10.80 0.61 -6.81
C ASP A 139 9.55 1.49 -6.67
N TRP A 140 9.43 2.52 -7.52
CA TRP A 140 8.24 3.36 -7.63
C TRP A 140 7.01 2.55 -8.05
N LYS A 141 7.13 1.78 -9.13
CA LYS A 141 6.03 0.95 -9.65
C LYS A 141 5.56 -0.07 -8.62
N SER A 142 6.48 -0.72 -7.93
CA SER A 142 6.22 -1.66 -6.84
C SER A 142 5.44 -0.98 -5.71
N LEU A 143 5.87 0.20 -5.25
CA LEU A 143 5.13 0.96 -4.23
C LEU A 143 3.70 1.28 -4.69
N MET A 144 3.53 1.84 -5.89
CA MET A 144 2.22 2.22 -6.41
C MET A 144 1.29 1.01 -6.55
N ASN A 145 1.80 -0.10 -7.07
CA ASN A 145 1.04 -1.34 -7.21
C ASN A 145 0.63 -1.90 -5.84
N ASN A 146 1.55 -1.96 -4.88
CA ASN A 146 1.25 -2.45 -3.53
C ASN A 146 0.18 -1.60 -2.84
N LEU A 147 0.27 -0.28 -2.94
CA LEU A 147 -0.73 0.63 -2.38
C LEU A 147 -2.08 0.46 -3.07
N LYS A 148 -2.10 0.30 -4.40
CA LYS A 148 -3.35 0.11 -5.14
C LYS A 148 -4.03 -1.22 -4.81
N MET A 149 -3.27 -2.31 -4.79
CA MET A 149 -3.78 -3.63 -4.35
C MET A 149 -4.32 -3.56 -2.93
N ARG A 150 -3.62 -2.84 -2.04
CA ARG A 150 -4.07 -2.67 -0.66
C ARG A 150 -5.33 -1.80 -0.55
N GLU A 151 -5.45 -0.75 -1.35
CA GLU A 151 -6.65 0.09 -1.44
C GLU A 151 -7.87 -0.76 -1.82
N ASP A 152 -7.76 -1.56 -2.88
CA ASP A 152 -8.86 -2.39 -3.38
C ASP A 152 -9.24 -3.48 -2.36
N ALA A 153 -8.24 -4.08 -1.70
CA ALA A 153 -8.47 -5.04 -0.62
C ALA A 153 -9.20 -4.40 0.59
N LEU A 154 -8.81 -3.20 0.99
CA LEU A 154 -9.45 -2.47 2.10
C LEU A 154 -10.88 -2.04 1.76
N LYS A 155 -11.17 -1.62 0.53
CA LYS A 155 -12.54 -1.31 0.09
C LYS A 155 -13.46 -2.53 0.17
N ASN A 156 -13.00 -3.66 -0.36
CA ASN A 156 -13.73 -4.92 -0.29
C ASN A 156 -13.95 -5.35 1.17
N LEU A 157 -12.91 -5.27 1.99
CA LEU A 157 -12.98 -5.60 3.40
C LEU A 157 -13.98 -4.70 4.15
N GLN A 158 -13.94 -3.38 3.91
CA GLN A 158 -14.86 -2.43 4.53
C GLN A 158 -16.31 -2.76 4.20
N SER A 159 -16.64 -3.00 2.93
CA SER A 159 -17.98 -3.43 2.51
C SER A 159 -18.40 -4.70 3.26
N GLN A 160 -17.51 -5.70 3.35
CA GLN A 160 -17.82 -6.95 4.03
C GLN A 160 -18.07 -6.78 5.53
N MET A 161 -17.28 -5.93 6.22
CA MET A 161 -17.42 -5.65 7.64
C MET A 161 -18.68 -4.82 7.92
N THR A 162 -18.97 -3.80 7.11
CA THR A 162 -20.17 -2.97 7.26
C THR A 162 -21.44 -3.78 7.09
N GLU A 163 -21.50 -4.63 6.07
CA GLU A 163 -22.64 -5.53 5.88
C GLU A 163 -22.76 -6.60 6.98
N PHE A 164 -21.65 -7.02 7.59
CA PHE A 164 -21.69 -7.89 8.78
C PHE A 164 -22.37 -7.17 9.94
N GLU A 165 -21.94 -5.95 10.27
CA GLU A 165 -22.53 -5.17 11.36
C GLU A 165 -24.01 -4.86 11.08
N ALA A 166 -24.35 -4.48 9.85
CA ALA A 166 -25.74 -4.25 9.44
C ALA A 166 -26.65 -5.49 9.59
N SER A 167 -26.07 -6.69 9.54
CA SER A 167 -26.80 -7.95 9.78
C SER A 167 -26.80 -8.36 11.26
N ALA A 168 -25.76 -7.97 12.01
CA ALA A 168 -25.60 -8.32 13.42
C ALA A 168 -26.43 -7.44 14.35
N GLU A 169 -26.59 -6.14 14.02
CA GLU A 169 -27.36 -5.18 14.81
C GLU A 169 -28.83 -5.60 14.97
N PRO A 170 -29.60 -5.92 13.92
CA PRO A 170 -31.01 -6.31 14.07
C PRO A 170 -31.19 -7.59 14.91
N LEU A 171 -30.27 -8.55 14.77
CA LEU A 171 -30.29 -9.78 15.55
C LEU A 171 -30.00 -9.49 17.03
N GLN A 172 -29.04 -8.61 17.33
CA GLN A 172 -28.74 -8.17 18.68
C GLN A 172 -29.94 -7.47 19.32
N ASP A 173 -30.58 -6.55 18.60
CA ASP A 173 -31.74 -5.80 19.07
C ASP A 173 -32.94 -6.72 19.34
N TRP A 174 -33.15 -7.68 18.46
CA TRP A 174 -34.17 -8.72 18.65
C TRP A 174 -33.88 -9.57 19.89
N LEU A 175 -32.62 -10.02 20.08
CA LEU A 175 -32.22 -10.80 21.26
C LEU A 175 -32.49 -10.02 22.56
N ASN A 176 -32.04 -8.77 22.62
CA ASN A 176 -32.22 -7.90 23.79
C ASN A 176 -33.71 -7.67 24.09
N SER A 177 -34.49 -7.30 23.07
CA SER A 177 -35.92 -7.01 23.23
C SER A 177 -36.71 -8.25 23.62
N THR A 178 -36.34 -9.41 23.09
CA THR A 178 -37.02 -10.67 23.38
C THR A 178 -36.65 -11.21 24.75
N GLU A 179 -35.41 -11.05 25.20
CA GLU A 179 -34.99 -11.39 26.56
C GLU A 179 -35.81 -10.62 27.60
N VAL A 180 -35.97 -9.30 27.41
CA VAL A 180 -36.81 -8.46 28.28
C VAL A 180 -38.26 -8.96 28.26
N ARG A 181 -38.85 -9.18 27.08
CA ARG A 181 -40.23 -9.69 26.94
C ARG A 181 -40.44 -11.01 27.67
N VAL A 182 -39.54 -11.97 27.50
CA VAL A 182 -39.65 -13.30 28.13
C VAL A 182 -39.47 -13.19 29.65
N GLN A 183 -38.59 -12.31 30.11
CA GLN A 183 -38.39 -12.07 31.54
C GLN A 183 -39.63 -11.41 32.18
N GLU A 184 -40.24 -10.43 31.52
CA GLU A 184 -41.51 -9.82 31.95
C GLU A 184 -42.66 -10.83 31.95
N SER A 185 -42.67 -11.77 30.99
CA SER A 185 -43.66 -12.85 30.88
C SER A 185 -43.63 -13.83 32.06
N SER A 186 -42.50 -13.90 32.79
CA SER A 186 -42.34 -14.80 33.95
C SER A 186 -43.11 -14.33 35.20
N ALA A 187 -43.72 -13.14 35.17
CA ALA A 187 -44.55 -12.61 36.25
C ALA A 187 -45.82 -13.45 36.46
N ARG A 188 -46.28 -13.58 37.72
CA ARG A 188 -47.50 -14.34 38.05
C ARG A 188 -48.73 -13.61 37.50
N LEU A 189 -49.39 -14.21 36.51
CA LEU A 189 -50.66 -13.72 35.97
C LEU A 189 -51.85 -14.37 36.70
N HIS A 190 -52.81 -13.54 37.15
CA HIS A 190 -53.94 -13.97 37.99
C HIS A 190 -55.23 -14.26 37.22
N ASP A 191 -55.35 -13.80 35.98
CA ASP A 191 -56.55 -13.94 35.15
C ASP A 191 -56.27 -14.69 33.83
N LEU A 192 -57.25 -15.45 33.35
CA LEU A 192 -57.17 -16.26 32.12
C LEU A 192 -56.92 -15.43 30.84
N PRO A 193 -57.54 -14.24 30.66
CA PRO A 193 -57.26 -13.38 29.50
C PRO A 193 -55.80 -12.93 29.42
N ALA A 194 -55.20 -12.51 30.55
CA ALA A 194 -53.78 -12.15 30.57
C ALA A 194 -52.89 -13.34 30.23
N LYS A 195 -53.17 -14.54 30.75
CA LYS A 195 -52.43 -15.76 30.39
C LYS A 195 -52.50 -16.09 28.90
N LYS A 196 -53.68 -15.95 28.27
CA LYS A 196 -53.85 -16.16 26.81
C LYS A 196 -53.07 -15.14 25.99
N LYS A 197 -53.09 -13.86 26.39
CA LYS A 197 -52.34 -12.79 25.73
C LYS A 197 -50.83 -13.03 25.82
N GLU A 198 -50.34 -13.45 26.98
CA GLU A 198 -48.92 -13.73 27.17
C GLU A 198 -48.45 -14.96 26.39
N LEU A 199 -49.28 -15.99 26.34
CA LEU A 199 -49.00 -17.16 25.52
C LEU A 199 -48.87 -16.80 24.03
N SER A 200 -49.79 -15.99 23.49
CA SER A 200 -49.73 -15.57 22.09
C SER A 200 -48.45 -14.79 21.77
N LYS A 201 -47.97 -13.95 22.69
CA LYS A 201 -46.68 -13.26 22.55
C LYS A 201 -45.50 -14.24 22.54
N LEU A 202 -45.50 -15.25 23.40
CA LEU A 202 -44.45 -16.26 23.47
C LEU A 202 -44.46 -17.18 22.24
N GLN A 203 -45.63 -17.48 21.67
CA GLN A 203 -45.76 -18.21 20.40
C GLN A 203 -45.14 -17.45 19.23
N CYS A 204 -45.40 -16.14 19.13
CA CYS A 204 -44.77 -15.28 18.12
C CYS A 204 -43.23 -15.30 18.23
N VAL A 205 -42.68 -15.30 19.45
CA VAL A 205 -41.22 -15.45 19.68
C VAL A 205 -40.69 -16.80 19.16
N LEU A 206 -41.45 -17.88 19.35
CA LEU A 206 -41.04 -19.21 18.89
C LEU A 206 -41.07 -19.32 17.35
N GLU A 207 -42.03 -18.70 16.70
CA GLU A 207 -42.15 -18.68 15.23
C GLU A 207 -40.99 -17.90 14.58
N GLU A 208 -40.60 -16.77 15.16
CA GLU A 208 -39.47 -15.96 14.68
C GLU A 208 -38.12 -16.68 14.85
N LYS A 209 -38.02 -17.57 15.83
CA LYS A 209 -36.78 -18.20 16.29
C LYS A 209 -36.02 -18.96 15.18
N ALA A 210 -36.72 -19.70 14.33
CA ALA A 210 -36.12 -20.45 13.22
C ALA A 210 -35.44 -19.53 12.20
N SER A 211 -36.07 -18.40 11.89
CA SER A 211 -35.50 -17.40 10.98
C SER A 211 -34.23 -16.73 11.55
N ARG A 212 -34.22 -16.48 12.87
CA ARG A 212 -33.09 -15.89 13.59
C ARG A 212 -31.92 -16.86 13.72
N GLU A 213 -32.20 -18.16 13.84
CA GLU A 213 -31.17 -19.20 13.80
C GLU A 213 -30.46 -19.25 12.45
N ALA A 214 -31.22 -19.18 11.35
CA ALA A 214 -30.64 -19.11 10.00
C ALA A 214 -29.81 -17.82 9.79
N GLU A 215 -30.25 -16.69 10.33
CA GLU A 215 -29.52 -15.42 10.32
C GLU A 215 -28.19 -15.51 11.09
N LEU A 216 -28.20 -16.12 12.27
CA LEU A 216 -27.00 -16.39 13.06
C LEU A 216 -26.02 -17.34 12.31
N GLY A 217 -26.55 -18.34 11.59
CA GLY A 217 -25.76 -19.21 10.72
C GLY A 217 -25.03 -18.42 9.62
N ARG A 218 -25.75 -17.54 8.91
CA ARG A 218 -25.15 -16.67 7.88
C ARG A 218 -24.10 -15.73 8.46
N LEU A 219 -24.35 -15.13 9.63
CA LEU A 219 -23.38 -14.30 10.34
C LEU A 219 -22.12 -15.08 10.70
N ARG A 220 -22.27 -16.35 11.13
CA ARG A 220 -21.13 -17.22 11.42
C ARG A 220 -20.28 -17.46 10.19
N GLU A 221 -20.87 -17.82 9.05
CA GLU A 221 -20.13 -17.98 7.81
C GLU A 221 -19.41 -16.70 7.41
N ARG A 222 -20.08 -15.54 7.52
CA ARG A 222 -19.51 -14.24 7.18
C ARG A 222 -18.32 -13.87 8.07
N ALA A 223 -18.44 -14.09 9.38
CA ALA A 223 -17.32 -13.89 10.32
C ALA A 223 -16.14 -14.82 10.04
N HIS A 224 -16.40 -16.08 9.64
CA HIS A 224 -15.34 -17.00 9.24
C HIS A 224 -14.62 -16.50 7.97
N ARG A 225 -15.35 -16.07 6.93
CA ARG A 225 -14.75 -15.51 5.71
C ARG A 225 -13.89 -14.26 5.99
N LEU A 226 -14.34 -13.38 6.87
CA LEU A 226 -13.57 -12.21 7.32
C LEU A 226 -12.26 -12.59 8.03
N TRP A 227 -12.23 -13.75 8.70
CA TRP A 227 -11.06 -14.24 9.45
C TRP A 227 -10.15 -15.19 8.65
N GLU A 228 -10.69 -15.97 7.70
CA GLU A 228 -10.01 -17.04 6.97
C GLU A 228 -8.75 -16.55 6.23
N GLY A 229 -8.76 -15.31 5.73
CA GLY A 229 -7.61 -14.67 5.09
C GLY A 229 -6.75 -13.79 6.01
N GLN A 230 -6.97 -13.80 7.33
CA GLN A 230 -6.50 -12.75 8.26
C GLN A 230 -6.85 -11.33 7.76
N ALA A 231 -7.98 -11.21 7.05
CA ALA A 231 -8.38 -9.94 6.44
C ALA A 231 -8.87 -8.95 7.51
N ALA A 232 -9.54 -9.45 8.55
CA ALA A 232 -9.92 -8.71 9.74
C ALA A 232 -9.51 -9.43 11.04
N GLY A 233 -9.50 -8.68 12.14
CA GLY A 233 -9.27 -9.18 13.49
C GLY A 233 -10.32 -10.19 13.97
N LYS A 234 -10.03 -10.87 15.08
CA LYS A 234 -10.93 -11.88 15.69
C LYS A 234 -12.23 -11.30 16.27
N GLY A 235 -12.39 -9.97 16.29
CA GLY A 235 -13.57 -9.28 16.82
C GLY A 235 -14.89 -9.80 16.25
N PHE A 236 -14.95 -10.09 14.95
CA PHE A 236 -16.14 -10.62 14.28
C PHE A 236 -16.52 -12.03 14.76
N VAL A 237 -15.53 -12.90 14.95
CA VAL A 237 -15.75 -14.26 15.47
C VAL A 237 -16.21 -14.21 16.92
N HIS A 238 -15.63 -13.31 17.72
CA HIS A 238 -16.06 -13.08 19.10
C HIS A 238 -17.50 -12.54 19.16
N ARG A 239 -17.84 -11.61 18.25
CA ARG A 239 -19.19 -11.04 18.13
C ARG A 239 -20.22 -12.13 17.82
N VAL A 240 -19.95 -13.01 16.86
CA VAL A 240 -20.82 -14.17 16.56
C VAL A 240 -20.93 -15.11 17.76
N SER A 241 -19.84 -15.34 18.48
CA SER A 241 -19.83 -16.21 19.66
C SER A 241 -20.71 -15.63 20.78
N GLN A 242 -20.66 -14.32 21.00
CA GLN A 242 -21.52 -13.61 21.94
C GLN A 242 -23.00 -13.71 21.54
N LEU A 243 -23.34 -13.42 20.29
CA LEU A 243 -24.72 -13.53 19.78
C LEU A 243 -25.24 -14.97 19.88
N SER A 244 -24.39 -15.96 19.61
CA SER A 244 -24.74 -17.38 19.75
C SER A 244 -25.03 -17.76 21.20
N ALA A 245 -24.24 -17.28 22.15
CA ALA A 245 -24.44 -17.53 23.57
C ALA A 245 -25.75 -16.88 24.09
N GLN A 246 -26.02 -15.64 23.69
CA GLN A 246 -27.27 -14.94 24.03
C GLN A 246 -28.49 -15.65 23.44
N TYR A 247 -28.45 -16.06 22.17
CA TYR A 247 -29.53 -16.83 21.55
C TYR A 247 -29.80 -18.15 22.29
N LEU A 248 -28.75 -18.87 22.72
CA LEU A 248 -28.88 -20.09 23.50
C LEU A 248 -29.50 -19.83 24.89
N ALA A 249 -29.06 -18.76 25.57
CA ALA A 249 -29.60 -18.36 26.86
C ALA A 249 -31.10 -18.02 26.76
N LEU A 250 -31.48 -17.20 25.78
CA LEU A 250 -32.86 -16.86 25.49
C LEU A 250 -33.69 -18.11 25.18
N SER A 251 -33.17 -18.99 24.32
CA SER A 251 -33.80 -20.27 23.99
C SER A 251 -34.11 -21.11 25.23
N ASN A 252 -33.19 -21.17 26.19
CA ASN A 252 -33.39 -21.89 27.43
C ASN A 252 -34.40 -21.19 28.35
N LEU A 253 -34.35 -19.86 28.44
CA LEU A 253 -35.28 -19.07 29.22
C LEU A 253 -36.72 -19.24 28.72
N THR A 254 -36.95 -19.18 27.40
CA THR A 254 -38.26 -19.40 26.78
C THR A 254 -38.80 -20.81 27.06
N LYS A 255 -37.94 -21.83 27.07
CA LYS A 255 -38.33 -23.21 27.43
C LYS A 255 -38.77 -23.34 28.89
N VAL A 256 -38.11 -22.64 29.81
CA VAL A 256 -38.46 -22.69 31.25
C VAL A 256 -39.76 -21.93 31.54
N THR A 257 -40.01 -20.83 30.83
CA THR A 257 -41.23 -20.02 31.00
C THR A 257 -42.48 -20.66 30.39
N LEU A 258 -42.33 -21.63 29.49
CA LEU A 258 -43.42 -22.42 28.90
C LEU A 258 -43.47 -23.85 29.50
N PRO A 259 -44.18 -24.10 30.62
CA PRO A 259 -44.30 -25.45 31.16
C PRO A 259 -45.17 -26.36 30.25
N PRO A 260 -44.85 -27.67 30.15
CA PRO A 260 -45.71 -28.65 29.46
C PRO A 260 -47.03 -28.86 30.23
N PRO A 261 -48.14 -29.27 29.58
CA PRO A 261 -48.21 -29.97 28.30
C PRO A 261 -48.88 -29.13 27.20
N TRP A 262 -48.20 -28.99 26.06
CA TRP A 262 -48.92 -28.75 24.81
C TRP A 262 -49.28 -30.12 24.21
N PRO A 263 -50.56 -30.37 23.85
CA PRO A 263 -50.97 -31.56 23.10
C PRO A 263 -50.20 -31.68 21.76
N PRO A 264 -50.31 -32.80 21.03
CA PRO A 264 -49.34 -33.30 20.04
C PRO A 264 -49.31 -32.51 18.70
N LEU A 265 -49.25 -31.19 18.73
CA LEU A 265 -48.99 -30.34 17.56
C LEU A 265 -47.48 -30.15 17.29
N LEU A 266 -46.61 -30.51 18.23
CA LEU A 266 -45.16 -30.60 18.01
C LEU A 266 -44.74 -31.83 17.19
N SER A 267 -45.62 -32.82 17.03
CA SER A 267 -45.39 -34.01 16.20
C SER A 267 -45.30 -33.70 14.70
N ILE A 268 -45.63 -32.47 14.29
CA ILE A 268 -45.57 -32.03 12.89
C ILE A 268 -44.22 -31.36 12.57
N TRP A 269 -43.43 -30.98 13.58
CA TRP A 269 -42.18 -30.21 13.39
C TRP A 269 -40.89 -31.03 13.58
N THR A 270 -40.97 -32.32 13.97
CA THR A 270 -39.81 -33.23 14.04
C THR A 270 -39.75 -34.23 12.87
N SER A 271 -40.50 -34.00 11.79
CA SER A 271 -40.46 -34.85 10.58
C SER A 271 -40.51 -34.03 9.30
N VAL A 272 -39.53 -33.15 9.11
CA VAL A 272 -38.91 -32.73 7.84
C VAL A 272 -37.48 -32.30 8.16
#